data_AF-A0A8T5MQP8-F1
#
_entry.id   AF-A0A8T5MQP8-F1
#
_cell.length_a   1.000
_cell.length_b   1.000
_cell.length_c   1.000
_cell.angle_alpha   90.00
_cell.angle_beta   90.00
_cell.angle_gamma   90.00
#
_symmetry.space_group_name_H-M   'P 1'
#
loop_
_entity.id
_entity.type
_entity.pdbx_description
1 polymer ?
#
loop_
_entity_poly.entity_id
_entity_poly.type
_entity_poly.pdbx_seq_one_letter_code
_entity_poly.pdbx_strand_id
1 'polypeptide(L)'
;MVKRDKLEIIKDILKIIKENHGHMKMTPLLRKSNLSSKRFADYKTDLLDREMIFETEDKKKGRQILITPKGMEFLEKYRAIVHFVEEFDL
;
A
#
# COMPACT_ATOMS: atom_id res chain seq x y z
N MET A 1 17.32 -8.09 -12.17
CA MET A 1 16.00 -7.83 -11.55
C MET A 1 16.04 -6.40 -11.02
N VAL A 2 15.26 -5.48 -11.60
CA VAL A 2 15.25 -4.07 -11.19
C VAL A 2 14.77 -4.00 -9.74
N LYS A 3 15.50 -3.26 -8.90
CA LYS A 3 15.14 -3.09 -7.50
C LYS A 3 13.90 -2.20 -7.45
N ARG A 4 12.82 -2.68 -6.84
CA ARG A 4 11.61 -1.87 -6.64
C ARG A 4 11.94 -0.63 -5.82
N ASP A 5 11.55 0.52 -6.34
CA ASP A 5 11.72 1.80 -5.67
C ASP A 5 10.71 1.99 -4.54
N LYS A 6 11.01 2.92 -3.63
CA LYS A 6 10.18 3.18 -2.43
C LYS A 6 8.72 3.47 -2.80
N LEU A 7 8.51 4.30 -3.82
CA LEU A 7 7.16 4.69 -4.27
C LEU A 7 6.40 3.52 -4.88
N GLU A 8 7.09 2.65 -5.62
CA GLU A 8 6.48 1.46 -6.20
C GLU A 8 6.02 0.47 -5.13
N ILE A 9 6.82 0.29 -4.07
CA ILE A 9 6.46 -0.56 -2.92
C ILE A 9 5.25 0.01 -2.18
N ILE A 10 5.22 1.32 -1.93
CA ILE A 10 4.07 2.00 -1.33
C ILE A 10 2.82 1.79 -2.18
N LYS A 11 2.93 2.02 -3.49
CA LYS A 11 1.86 1.79 -4.46
C LYS A 11 1.38 0.33 -4.43
N ASP A 12 2.29 -0.65 -4.37
CA ASP A 12 1.95 -2.08 -4.32
C ASP A 12 1.09 -2.40 -3.08
N ILE A 13 1.54 -1.97 -1.89
CA ILE A 13 0.82 -2.22 -0.63
C ILE A 13 -0.58 -1.62 -0.68
N LEU A 14 -0.69 -0.34 -1.07
CA LEU A 14 -1.97 0.36 -1.15
C LEU A 14 -2.90 -0.26 -2.18
N LYS A 15 -2.37 -0.68 -3.34
CA LYS A 15 -3.13 -1.37 -4.38
C LYS A 15 -3.70 -2.70 -3.87
N ILE A 16 -2.89 -3.51 -3.18
CA ILE A 16 -3.33 -4.79 -2.58
C ILE A 16 -4.49 -4.57 -1.60
N ILE A 17 -4.45 -3.51 -0.79
CA ILE A 17 -5.52 -3.17 0.16
C ILE A 17 -6.78 -2.69 -0.59
N LYS A 18 -6.63 -1.80 -1.58
CA LYS A 18 -7.73 -1.28 -2.42
C LYS A 18 -8.47 -2.42 -3.11
N GLU A 19 -7.74 -3.35 -3.74
CA GLU A 19 -8.30 -4.51 -4.44
C GLU A 19 -9.04 -5.47 -3.51
N ASN A 20 -8.70 -5.49 -2.21
CA ASN A 20 -9.41 -6.27 -1.20
C ASN A 20 -10.53 -5.46 -0.52
N HIS A 21 -11.34 -4.76 -1.32
CA HIS A 21 -12.45 -3.94 -0.84
C HIS A 21 -12.01 -2.87 0.20
N GLY A 22 -10.81 -2.32 0.02
CA GLY A 22 -10.27 -1.25 0.87
C GLY A 22 -9.81 -1.67 2.26
N HIS A 23 -9.82 -2.96 2.59
CA HIS A 23 -9.39 -3.45 3.91
C HIS A 23 -8.79 -4.85 3.84
N MET A 24 -7.74 -5.16 4.60
CA MET A 24 -7.12 -6.49 4.59
C MET A 24 -6.56 -6.86 5.96
N LYS A 25 -6.58 -8.15 6.30
CA LYS A 25 -5.86 -8.65 7.49
C LYS A 25 -4.34 -8.51 7.31
N MET A 26 -3.63 -8.32 8.41
CA MET A 26 -2.17 -8.12 8.44
C MET A 26 -1.40 -9.26 7.76
N THR A 27 -1.67 -10.51 8.15
CA THR A 27 -0.90 -11.67 7.68
C THR A 27 -1.05 -11.92 6.17
N PRO A 28 -2.26 -11.90 5.58
CA PRO A 28 -2.42 -11.94 4.13
C PRO A 28 -1.74 -10.77 3.40
N LEU A 29 -1.78 -9.56 3.96
CA LEU A 29 -1.17 -8.38 3.35
C LEU A 29 0.36 -8.50 3.27
N LEU A 30 1.00 -8.91 4.37
CA LEU A 30 2.44 -9.21 4.39
C LEU A 30 2.80 -10.24 3.31
N ARG A 31 2.07 -11.35 3.26
CA ARG A 31 2.31 -12.42 2.26
C ARG A 31 2.18 -11.94 0.82
N LYS A 32 1.18 -11.09 0.54
CA LYS A 32 0.93 -10.54 -0.81
C LYS A 32 1.92 -9.44 -1.20
N SER A 33 2.49 -8.70 -0.23
CA SER A 33 3.41 -7.58 -0.50
C SER A 33 4.77 -8.02 -1.09
N ASN A 34 5.09 -9.32 -1.00
CA ASN A 34 6.39 -9.88 -1.38
C ASN A 34 7.56 -9.12 -0.73
N LEU A 35 7.40 -8.76 0.55
CA LEU A 35 8.41 -8.10 1.39
C LEU A 35 8.80 -9.03 2.53
N SER A 36 10.04 -8.88 3.02
CA SER A 36 10.41 -9.48 4.30
C SER A 36 9.61 -8.84 5.43
N SER A 37 9.39 -9.56 6.53
CA SER A 37 8.62 -9.08 7.67
C SER A 37 9.15 -7.75 8.22
N LYS A 38 10.48 -7.58 8.25
CA LYS A 38 11.12 -6.32 8.69
C LYS A 38 10.78 -5.16 7.76
N ARG A 39 11.01 -5.32 6.45
CA ARG A 39 10.72 -4.26 5.47
C ARG A 39 9.23 -3.91 5.46
N PHE A 40 8.37 -4.90 5.52
CA PHE A 40 6.93 -4.66 5.59
C PHE A 40 6.55 -3.85 6.83
N ALA A 41 7.13 -4.15 8.00
CA ALA A 41 6.90 -3.36 9.21
C ALA A 41 7.35 -1.90 9.04
N ASP A 42 8.53 -1.67 8.44
CA ASP A 42 9.04 -0.32 8.18
C ASP A 42 8.08 0.47 7.26
N TYR A 43 7.62 -0.14 6.16
CA TYR A 43 6.67 0.48 5.25
C TYR A 43 5.28 0.66 5.89
N LYS A 44 4.82 -0.29 6.69
CA LYS A 44 3.55 -0.17 7.42
C LYS A 44 3.59 1.05 8.34
N THR A 45 4.67 1.23 9.10
CA THR A 45 4.85 2.39 9.98
C THR A 45 4.85 3.69 9.17
N ASP A 46 5.64 3.78 8.09
CA ASP A 46 5.67 4.98 7.22
C ASP A 46 4.28 5.29 6.63
N LEU A 47 3.48 4.28 6.27
CA LEU A 47 2.12 4.48 5.76
C LEU A 47 1.12 4.93 6.82
N LEU A 48 1.27 4.44 8.07
CA LEU A 48 0.46 4.87 9.21
C LEU A 48 0.81 6.31 9.60
N ASP A 49 2.09 6.64 9.70
CA ASP A 49 2.57 7.98 10.05
C ASP A 49 2.15 9.02 9.00
N ARG A 50 2.06 8.59 7.74
CA ARG A 50 1.55 9.42 6.63
C ARG A 50 0.04 9.40 6.50
N GLU A 51 -0.70 8.70 7.36
CA GLU A 51 -2.16 8.58 7.32
C GLU A 51 -2.69 8.03 5.99
N MET A 52 -1.91 7.22 5.29
CA MET A 52 -2.32 6.58 4.03
C MET A 52 -3.10 5.28 4.28
N ILE A 53 -2.91 4.70 5.46
CA ILE A 53 -3.64 3.56 5.98
C ILE A 53 -3.99 3.79 7.45
N PHE A 54 -4.94 3.02 7.98
CA PHE A 54 -5.17 2.92 9.42
C PHE A 54 -5.34 1.45 9.84
N GLU A 55 -5.03 1.16 11.11
CA GLU A 55 -5.24 -0.16 11.70
C GLU A 55 -6.49 -0.14 12.57
N THR A 56 -7.33 -1.16 12.43
CA THR A 56 -8.48 -1.40 13.30
C THR A 56 -8.37 -2.81 13.88
N GLU A 57 -8.89 -2.98 15.09
CA GLU A 57 -9.01 -4.30 15.72
C GLU A 57 -10.49 -4.59 15.98
N ASP A 58 -10.98 -5.65 15.36
CA ASP A 58 -12.35 -6.13 15.54
C ASP A 58 -12.32 -7.48 16.29
N LYS A 59 -13.16 -7.64 17.31
CA LYS A 59 -13.18 -8.86 18.14
C LYS A 59 -13.45 -10.14 17.35
N LYS A 60 -14.16 -10.07 16.22
CA LYS A 60 -14.48 -11.21 15.34
C LYS A 60 -13.50 -11.34 14.17
N LYS A 61 -13.05 -10.22 13.59
CA LYS A 61 -12.22 -10.23 12.36
C LYS A 61 -10.71 -10.11 12.63
N GLY A 62 -10.31 -9.77 13.84
CA GLY A 62 -8.93 -9.54 14.24
C GLY A 62 -8.40 -8.19 13.73
N ARG A 63 -7.08 -8.02 13.72
CA ARG A 63 -6.42 -6.82 13.21
C ARG A 63 -6.52 -6.71 11.69
N GLN A 64 -6.99 -5.57 11.23
CA GLN A 64 -7.14 -5.23 9.82
C GLN A 64 -6.50 -3.88 9.52
N ILE A 65 -5.94 -3.75 8.33
CA ILE A 65 -5.50 -2.50 7.74
C ILE A 65 -6.56 -2.02 6.76
N LEU A 66 -6.87 -0.73 6.80
CA LEU A 66 -7.78 -0.07 5.88
C LEU A 66 -7.05 1.05 5.15
N ILE A 67 -7.37 1.24 3.87
CA ILE A 67 -6.85 2.36 3.08
C ILE A 67 -7.66 3.62 3.40
N THR A 68 -6.97 4.75 3.54
CA THR A 68 -7.61 6.05 3.78
C THR A 68 -7.92 6.76 2.45
N PRO A 69 -8.71 7.84 2.46
CA PRO A 69 -8.85 8.72 1.29
C PRO A 69 -7.50 9.24 0.76
N LYS A 70 -6.56 9.56 1.66
CA LYS A 70 -5.20 10.00 1.31
C LYS A 70 -4.38 8.90 0.63
N GLY A 71 -4.52 7.65 1.09
CA GLY A 71 -3.92 6.49 0.42
C GLY A 71 -4.50 6.26 -0.99
N MET A 72 -5.80 6.46 -1.16
CA MET A 72 -6.46 6.39 -2.46
C MET A 72 -5.99 7.51 -3.40
N GLU A 73 -5.89 8.74 -2.90
CA GLU A 73 -5.39 9.89 -3.66
C GLU A 73 -3.95 9.67 -4.16
N PHE A 74 -3.09 9.06 -3.34
CA PHE A 74 -1.74 8.69 -3.78
C PHE A 74 -1.76 7.73 -4.96
N LEU A 75 -2.63 6.71 -4.96
CA LEU A 75 -2.74 5.77 -6.07
C LEU A 75 -3.17 6.48 -7.37
N GLU A 76 -4.09 7.43 -7.28
CA GLU A 76 -4.54 8.21 -8.44
C GLU A 76 -3.41 9.11 -8.97
N LYS A 77 -2.69 9.82 -8.09
CA LYS A 77 -1.54 10.65 -8.48
C LYS A 77 -0.40 9.83 -9.08
N TYR A 78 -0.10 8.68 -8.47
CA TYR A 78 0.93 7.77 -9.00
C TYR A 78 0.55 7.30 -10.40
N ARG A 79 -0.72 6.92 -10.63
CA ARG A 79 -1.21 6.53 -11.97
C ARG A 79 -1.04 7.67 -12.98
N ALA A 80 -1.37 8.90 -12.60
CA ALA A 80 -1.21 10.06 -13.47
C ALA A 80 0.26 10.31 -13.85
N ILE A 81 1.19 10.16 -12.91
CA ILE A 81 2.62 10.29 -13.17
C ILE A 81 3.12 9.20 -14.11
N VAL A 82 2.76 7.94 -13.86
CA VAL A 82 3.16 6.83 -14.75
C VAL A 82 2.62 7.04 -16.15
N HIS A 83 1.35 7.40 -16.28
CA HIS A 83 0.74 7.65 -17.58
C HIS A 83 1.43 8.80 -18.33
N PHE A 84 1.77 9.88 -17.62
CA PHE A 84 2.54 10.98 -18.20
C PHE A 84 3.92 10.50 -18.68
N VAL A 85 4.66 9.76 -17.87
CA VAL A 85 5.98 9.23 -18.28
C VAL A 85 5.87 8.33 -19.51
N GLU A 86 4.85 7.46 -19.55
CA GLU A 86 4.56 6.59 -20.71
C GLU A 86 4.14 7.39 -21.96
N GLU A 87 3.35 8.46 -21.81
CA GLU A 87 2.89 9.30 -22.92
C GLU A 87 4.03 10.07 -23.59
N PHE A 88 5.04 10.46 -22.81
CA PHE A 88 6.17 11.27 -23.27
C PHE A 88 7.47 10.46 -23.48
N ASP A 89 7.42 9.12 -23.39
CA ASP A 89 8.57 8.21 -23.53
C ASP A 89 9.76 8.60 -22.62
N LEU A 90 9.48 8.94 -21.35
CA LEU A 90 10.47 9.38 -20.35
C LEU A 90 10.98 8.27 -19.41
#